data_AF-A0A1I2XMY8-F1
#
_entry.id   AF-A0A1I2XMY8-F1
#
_cell.length_a   1.000
_cell.length_b   1.000
_cell.length_c   1.000
_cell.angle_alpha   90.00
_cell.angle_beta   90.00
_cell.angle_gamma   90.00
#
_symmetry.space_group_name_H-M   'P 1'
#
loop_
_entity.id
_entity.type
_entity.pdbx_description
1 polymer ?
#
loop_
_entity_poly.entity_id
_entity_poly.type
_entity_poly.pdbx_seq_one_letter_code
_entity_poly.pdbx_strand_id
1 'polypeptide(L)'
;MDDVAIASDVMPETMNNRTMVPLRFISENLGAKVDWSNSEGTLSKSDMRVLLKLNNATAVKNGKTVLLDVKPYLKHNRVMVPLRFIAETFGCDVNYENFTINIAAEPLVINGVKVQALQHEYHMTMGGIVQQIKGNAYNKDIYDMFLANKGSRTETPANYSWQGDIDTPGSYYKIGKYDFLNPNGNSIQRFDIYGLINSHPAETLAEFPAVLLYDATGNQWYLFSDSAIQSINQLVDTAAKNGFLTVISNTVV
;
A
#
# COMPACT_ATOMS: atom_id res chain seq x y z
N MET A 1 6.12 -14.48 -0.02
CA MET A 1 5.56 -13.49 0.91
C MET A 1 4.08 -13.41 0.60
N ASP A 2 3.22 -13.72 1.57
CA ASP A 2 1.77 -13.88 1.34
C ASP A 2 1.46 -14.74 0.08
N ASP A 3 2.10 -15.90 -0.02
CA ASP A 3 2.01 -16.85 -1.16
C ASP A 3 2.52 -16.35 -2.53
N VAL A 4 3.04 -15.12 -2.61
CA VAL A 4 3.75 -14.60 -3.80
C VAL A 4 5.23 -14.96 -3.75
N ALA A 5 5.75 -15.59 -4.81
CA ALA A 5 7.17 -15.87 -4.97
C ALA A 5 7.89 -14.64 -5.53
N ILE A 6 8.93 -14.18 -4.84
CA ILE A 6 9.67 -12.96 -5.19
C ILE A 6 11.15 -13.30 -5.33
N ALA A 7 11.71 -13.08 -6.52
CA ALA A 7 13.11 -13.35 -6.80
C ALA A 7 14.00 -12.20 -6.32
N SER A 8 15.06 -12.53 -5.56
CA SER A 8 16.09 -11.57 -5.16
C SER A 8 17.28 -11.61 -6.11
N ASP A 9 17.88 -10.45 -6.36
CA ASP A 9 19.13 -10.32 -7.14
C ASP A 9 20.36 -10.83 -6.39
N VAL A 10 20.26 -10.94 -5.07
CA VAL A 10 21.27 -11.55 -4.21
C VAL A 10 20.62 -12.67 -3.39
N MET A 11 21.19 -13.87 -3.49
CA MET A 11 20.65 -15.02 -2.76
C MET A 11 20.72 -14.78 -1.24
N PRO A 12 19.68 -15.17 -0.48
CA PRO A 12 19.75 -15.23 0.97
C PRO A 12 20.93 -16.09 1.42
N GLU A 13 21.55 -15.73 2.54
CA GLU A 13 22.64 -16.52 3.11
C GLU A 13 22.41 -16.81 4.59
N THR A 14 23.06 -17.84 5.11
CA THR A 14 23.02 -18.15 6.54
C THR A 14 24.29 -17.63 7.20
N MET A 15 24.14 -16.77 8.21
CA MET A 15 25.22 -16.31 9.06
C MET A 15 24.82 -16.45 10.52
N ASN A 16 25.64 -17.12 11.34
CA ASN A 16 25.36 -17.37 12.76
C ASN A 16 23.96 -17.94 13.03
N ASN A 17 23.54 -18.93 12.23
CA ASN A 17 22.21 -19.54 12.32
C ASN A 17 21.05 -18.53 12.16
N ARG A 18 21.28 -17.49 11.35
CA ARG A 18 20.27 -16.52 10.90
C ARG A 18 20.31 -16.38 9.39
N THR A 19 19.14 -16.30 8.78
CA THR A 19 19.04 -15.93 7.37
C THR A 19 19.24 -14.43 7.23
N MET A 20 20.24 -14.08 6.42
CA MET A 20 20.57 -12.72 6.02
C MET A 20 20.02 -12.48 4.62
N VAL A 21 19.33 -11.36 4.45
CA VAL A 21 18.70 -10.95 3.18
C VAL A 21 19.07 -9.50 2.85
N PRO A 22 19.02 -9.09 1.57
CA PRO A 22 19.25 -7.70 1.20
C PRO A 22 18.17 -6.80 1.83
N LEU A 23 18.60 -5.79 2.59
CA LEU A 23 17.74 -4.88 3.34
C LEU A 23 16.64 -4.27 2.46
N ARG A 24 17.03 -3.71 1.32
CA ARG A 24 16.11 -3.05 0.39
C ARG A 24 15.09 -4.04 -0.17
N PHE A 25 15.56 -5.23 -0.57
CA PHE A 25 14.70 -6.28 -1.10
C PHE A 25 13.58 -6.64 -0.11
N ILE A 26 13.91 -7.00 1.13
CA ILE A 26 12.86 -7.38 2.08
C ILE A 26 11.98 -6.20 2.48
N SER A 27 12.57 -5.01 2.69
CA SER A 27 11.83 -3.85 3.22
C SER A 27 10.86 -3.28 2.19
N GLU A 28 11.27 -3.14 0.93
CA GLU A 28 10.41 -2.61 -0.13
C GLU A 28 9.25 -3.56 -0.45
N ASN A 29 9.49 -4.88 -0.42
CA ASN A 29 8.43 -5.89 -0.54
C ASN A 29 7.42 -5.82 0.61
N LEU A 30 7.85 -5.41 1.80
CA LEU A 30 6.99 -5.13 2.94
C LEU A 30 6.33 -3.73 2.91
N GLY A 31 6.53 -2.97 1.84
CA GLY A 31 5.97 -1.62 1.65
C GLY A 31 6.74 -0.50 2.35
N ALA A 32 7.94 -0.78 2.88
CA ALA A 32 8.78 0.22 3.50
C ALA A 32 9.75 0.85 2.49
N LYS A 33 9.95 2.17 2.60
CA LYS A 33 11.00 2.88 1.87
C LYS A 33 12.35 2.70 2.58
N VAL A 34 13.42 2.55 1.81
CA VAL A 34 14.79 2.46 2.35
C VAL A 34 15.65 3.60 1.80
N ASP A 35 16.00 4.53 2.68
CA ASP A 35 16.97 5.59 2.41
C ASP A 35 18.30 5.25 3.10
N TRP A 36 19.40 5.31 2.36
CA TRP A 36 20.72 4.97 2.89
C TRP A 36 21.69 6.14 2.70
N SER A 37 22.27 6.64 3.79
CA SER A 37 23.24 7.75 3.76
C SER A 37 24.26 7.63 4.89
N ASN A 38 25.52 8.02 4.65
CA ASN A 38 26.57 8.10 5.69
C ASN A 38 26.72 6.83 6.57
N SER A 39 26.60 5.64 5.98
CA SER A 39 26.64 4.34 6.68
C SER A 39 25.46 4.06 7.65
N GLU A 40 24.41 4.86 7.55
CA GLU A 40 23.14 4.71 8.26
C GLU A 40 22.01 4.45 7.24
N GLY A 41 21.21 3.42 7.51
CA GLY A 41 19.98 3.12 6.80
C GLY A 41 18.79 3.59 7.59
N THR A 42 17.93 4.39 6.97
CA THR A 42 16.60 4.72 7.47
C THR A 42 15.57 3.91 6.70
N LEU A 43 14.76 3.13 7.41
CA LEU A 43 13.56 2.53 6.86
C LEU A 43 12.36 3.32 7.37
N SER A 44 11.42 3.60 6.48
CA SER A 44 10.19 4.31 6.82
C SER A 44 8.98 3.63 6.20
N LYS A 45 7.95 3.42 7.01
CA LYS A 45 6.65 2.91 6.61
C LYS A 45 5.58 3.48 7.53
N SER A 46 4.66 4.28 7.01
CA SER A 46 3.62 4.94 7.81
C SER A 46 4.24 5.69 9.01
N ASP A 47 3.84 5.38 10.24
CA ASP A 47 4.38 5.92 11.49
C ASP A 47 5.65 5.21 11.98
N MET A 48 6.05 4.13 11.32
CA MET A 48 7.22 3.35 11.67
C MET A 48 8.50 3.90 11.02
N ARG A 49 9.50 4.15 11.86
CA ARG A 49 10.85 4.54 11.46
C ARG A 49 11.89 3.67 12.15
N VAL A 50 12.80 3.12 11.35
CA VAL A 50 13.89 2.26 11.82
C VAL A 50 15.22 2.84 11.36
N LEU A 51 16.13 3.06 12.29
CA LEU A 51 17.52 3.44 12.00
C LEU A 51 18.43 2.24 12.21
N LEU A 52 19.25 1.95 11.21
CA LEU A 52 20.20 0.85 11.16
C LEU A 52 21.58 1.40 10.81
N LYS A 53 22.63 0.83 11.38
CA LYS A 53 24.02 1.19 11.06
C LYS A 53 24.81 -0.04 10.67
N LEU A 54 25.68 0.09 9.68
CA LEU A 54 26.61 -0.99 9.32
C LEU A 54 27.48 -1.38 10.52
N ASN A 55 27.74 -2.67 10.65
CA ASN A 55 28.58 -3.26 11.68
C ASN A 55 28.14 -2.96 13.13
N ASN A 56 26.90 -2.52 13.32
CA ASN A 56 26.32 -2.24 14.63
C ASN A 56 25.16 -3.20 14.90
N ALA A 57 25.20 -3.92 16.02
CA ALA A 57 24.14 -4.86 16.40
C ALA A 57 22.92 -4.14 16.98
N THR A 58 22.92 -2.82 17.03
CA THR A 58 21.86 -2.03 17.62
C THR A 58 21.14 -1.23 16.54
N ALA A 59 19.81 -1.36 16.51
CA ALA A 59 18.91 -0.55 15.71
C ALA A 59 18.06 0.36 16.61
N VAL A 60 17.45 1.40 16.02
CA VAL A 60 16.50 2.27 16.73
C VAL A 60 15.16 2.21 15.99
N LYS A 61 14.14 1.62 16.60
CA LYS A 61 12.76 1.54 16.09
C LYS A 61 11.88 2.53 16.87
N ASN A 62 11.33 3.52 16.19
CA ASN A 62 10.46 4.55 16.79
C ASN A 62 11.05 5.17 18.08
N GLY A 63 12.35 5.49 18.03
CA GLY A 63 13.10 6.05 19.18
C GLY A 63 13.53 5.04 20.25
N LYS A 64 13.08 3.77 20.17
CA LYS A 64 13.49 2.70 21.10
C LYS A 64 14.61 1.87 20.51
N THR A 65 15.60 1.57 21.35
CA THR A 65 16.72 0.71 20.99
C THR A 65 16.31 -0.75 20.90
N VAL A 66 16.72 -1.44 19.85
CA VAL A 66 16.47 -2.87 19.60
C VAL A 66 17.78 -3.56 19.24
N LEU A 67 17.99 -4.77 19.74
CA LEU A 67 19.18 -5.57 19.43
C LEU A 67 18.92 -6.48 18.22
N LEU A 68 19.91 -6.57 17.34
CA LEU A 68 19.98 -7.46 16.20
C LEU A 68 20.78 -8.69 16.58
N ASP A 69 20.26 -9.87 16.24
CA ASP A 69 20.97 -11.13 16.44
C ASP A 69 22.31 -11.18 15.68
N VAL A 70 22.35 -10.50 14.54
CA VAL A 70 23.53 -10.41 13.68
C VAL A 70 23.67 -8.99 13.15
N LYS A 71 24.88 -8.45 13.19
CA LYS A 71 25.22 -7.10 12.73
C LYS A 71 24.93 -6.97 11.23
N PRO A 72 24.36 -5.85 10.74
CA PRO A 72 24.27 -5.57 9.32
C PRO A 72 25.66 -5.47 8.70
N TYR A 73 25.84 -5.99 7.50
CA TYR A 73 27.11 -5.92 6.76
C TYR A 73 26.87 -5.66 5.29
N LEU A 74 27.91 -5.23 4.58
CA LEU A 74 27.87 -4.99 3.15
C LEU A 74 28.40 -6.23 2.41
N LYS A 75 27.63 -6.75 1.45
CA LYS A 75 28.05 -7.83 0.55
C LYS A 75 27.52 -7.57 -0.86
N HIS A 76 28.36 -7.70 -1.88
CA HIS A 76 27.99 -7.44 -3.29
C HIS A 76 27.24 -6.11 -3.49
N ASN A 77 27.67 -5.05 -2.79
CA ASN A 77 27.01 -3.74 -2.82
C ASN A 77 25.53 -3.76 -2.38
N ARG A 78 25.18 -4.70 -1.49
CA ARG A 78 23.89 -4.78 -0.80
C ARG A 78 24.15 -4.84 0.70
N VAL A 79 23.33 -4.12 1.46
CA VAL A 79 23.33 -4.23 2.93
C VAL A 79 22.53 -5.47 3.29
N MET A 80 23.16 -6.42 3.97
CA MET A 80 22.57 -7.66 4.44
C MET A 80 22.14 -7.49 5.88
N VAL A 81 20.91 -7.93 6.20
CA VAL A 81 20.31 -7.81 7.53
C VAL A 81 19.59 -9.10 7.93
N PRO A 82 19.40 -9.38 9.24
CA PRO A 82 18.65 -10.55 9.67
C PRO A 82 17.20 -10.43 9.18
N LEU A 83 16.74 -11.41 8.41
CA LEU A 83 15.39 -11.42 7.83
C LEU A 83 14.31 -11.24 8.90
N ARG A 84 14.42 -12.02 9.98
CA ARG A 84 13.49 -12.00 11.10
C ARG A 84 13.34 -10.62 11.71
N PHE A 85 14.45 -9.90 11.91
CA PHE A 85 14.41 -8.55 12.46
C PHE A 85 13.57 -7.62 11.59
N ILE A 86 13.75 -7.64 10.28
CA ILE A 86 13.00 -6.76 9.39
C ILE A 86 11.52 -7.15 9.35
N ALA A 87 11.21 -8.43 9.19
CA ALA A 87 9.84 -8.92 9.13
C ALA A 87 9.06 -8.60 10.42
N GLU A 88 9.60 -8.96 11.59
CA GLU A 88 8.96 -8.69 12.88
C GLU A 88 8.89 -7.19 13.19
N THR A 89 9.88 -6.41 12.71
CA THR A 89 9.82 -4.96 12.80
C THR A 89 8.56 -4.42 12.13
N PHE A 90 8.20 -4.94 10.96
CA PHE A 90 6.99 -4.58 10.22
C PHE A 90 5.75 -5.44 10.55
N GLY A 91 5.76 -6.17 11.68
CA GLY A 91 4.61 -6.94 12.15
C GLY A 91 4.30 -8.18 11.31
N CYS A 92 5.31 -8.76 10.66
CA CYS A 92 5.19 -9.98 9.88
C CYS A 92 5.81 -11.16 10.61
N ASP A 93 5.19 -12.33 10.49
CA ASP A 93 5.72 -13.59 10.97
C ASP A 93 6.68 -14.21 9.95
N VAL A 94 7.72 -14.87 10.45
CA VAL A 94 8.68 -15.61 9.63
C VAL A 94 8.68 -17.08 10.01
N ASN A 95 8.20 -17.90 9.07
CA ASN A 95 8.14 -19.35 9.18
C ASN A 95 9.09 -20.00 8.17
N TYR A 96 9.72 -21.09 8.57
CA TYR A 96 10.68 -21.83 7.76
C TYR A 96 10.09 -23.22 7.52
N GLU A 97 9.72 -23.53 6.28
CA GLU A 97 9.09 -24.80 5.90
C GLU A 97 9.69 -25.31 4.59
N ASN A 98 10.10 -26.59 4.55
CA ASN A 98 10.56 -27.26 3.31
C ASN A 98 11.60 -26.44 2.51
N PHE A 99 12.63 -25.91 3.19
CA PHE A 99 13.66 -25.03 2.61
C PHE A 99 13.15 -23.71 2.02
N THR A 100 11.87 -23.38 2.24
CA THR A 100 11.23 -22.13 1.87
C THR A 100 11.09 -21.26 3.11
N ILE A 101 11.32 -19.97 2.95
CA ILE A 101 11.06 -18.99 4.00
C ILE A 101 9.76 -18.28 3.67
N ASN A 102 8.75 -18.49 4.50
CA ASN A 102 7.48 -17.81 4.39
C ASN A 102 7.49 -16.57 5.31
N ILE A 103 7.10 -15.44 4.73
CA ILE A 103 6.91 -14.18 5.43
C ILE A 103 5.44 -13.85 5.25
N ALA A 104 4.71 -13.82 6.36
CA ALA A 104 3.28 -13.57 6.38
C ALA A 104 3.00 -12.29 7.15
N ALA A 105 2.40 -11.31 6.48
CA ALA A 105 1.84 -10.16 7.18
C ALA A 105 0.47 -10.52 7.75
N GLU A 106 0.12 -10.00 8.92
CA GLU A 106 -1.22 -10.20 9.48
C GLU A 106 -2.28 -9.66 8.51
N PRO A 107 -3.32 -10.45 8.18
CA PRO A 107 -4.37 -9.99 7.30
C PRO A 107 -5.19 -8.87 7.97
N LEU A 108 -5.51 -7.84 7.20
CA LEU A 108 -6.48 -6.83 7.61
C LEU A 108 -7.81 -7.50 7.98
N VAL A 109 -8.38 -7.12 9.12
CA VAL A 109 -9.70 -7.58 9.58
C VAL A 109 -10.65 -6.39 9.67
N ILE A 110 -11.75 -6.43 8.92
CA ILE A 110 -12.80 -5.40 8.95
C ILE A 110 -14.05 -6.05 9.53
N ASN A 111 -14.57 -5.51 10.64
CA ASN A 111 -15.77 -6.02 11.33
C ASN A 111 -15.72 -7.55 11.60
N GLY A 112 -14.56 -8.07 11.99
CA GLY A 112 -14.35 -9.49 12.27
C GLY A 112 -14.15 -10.38 11.03
N VAL A 113 -14.17 -9.82 9.82
CA VAL A 113 -13.95 -10.56 8.57
C VAL A 113 -12.57 -10.24 8.01
N LYS A 114 -11.80 -11.28 7.68
CA LYS A 114 -10.48 -11.13 7.04
C LYS A 114 -10.63 -10.62 5.62
N VAL A 115 -9.75 -9.70 5.23
CA VAL A 115 -9.55 -9.28 3.84
C VAL A 115 -8.56 -10.23 3.18
N GLN A 116 -8.92 -10.74 2.00
CA GLN A 116 -8.09 -11.61 1.17
C GLN A 116 -7.41 -10.85 0.02
N ALA A 117 -8.07 -9.82 -0.51
CA ALA A 117 -7.56 -9.02 -1.62
C ALA A 117 -8.18 -7.62 -1.61
N LEU A 118 -7.45 -6.64 -2.13
CA LEU A 118 -8.01 -5.37 -2.58
C LEU A 118 -8.23 -5.45 -4.09
N GLN A 119 -9.46 -5.23 -4.56
CA GLN A 119 -9.76 -5.01 -5.97
C GLN A 119 -9.85 -3.52 -6.26
N HIS A 120 -9.05 -3.06 -7.23
CA HIS A 120 -9.04 -1.70 -7.71
C HIS A 120 -9.55 -1.67 -9.17
N GLU A 121 -10.59 -0.89 -9.42
CA GLU A 121 -11.16 -0.64 -10.73
C GLU A 121 -11.01 0.85 -11.09
N TYR A 122 -10.55 1.15 -12.29
CA TYR A 122 -10.49 2.51 -12.84
C TYR A 122 -10.74 2.49 -14.34
N HIS A 123 -11.30 3.59 -14.86
CA HIS A 123 -11.72 3.71 -16.25
C HIS A 123 -10.90 4.79 -16.96
N MET A 124 -10.60 4.54 -18.22
CA MET A 124 -10.01 5.46 -19.19
C MET A 124 -11.04 5.74 -20.29
N THR A 125 -10.78 6.71 -21.16
CA THR A 125 -11.70 7.07 -22.26
C THR A 125 -12.14 5.88 -23.12
N MET A 126 -11.27 4.88 -23.29
CA MET A 126 -11.49 3.72 -24.18
C MET A 126 -11.55 2.37 -23.45
N GLY A 127 -11.92 2.33 -22.17
CA GLY A 127 -12.13 1.07 -21.45
C GLY A 127 -11.76 1.15 -19.98
N GLY A 128 -11.86 0.03 -19.28
CA GLY A 128 -11.55 -0.06 -17.86
C GLY A 128 -10.51 -1.14 -17.56
N ILE A 129 -9.84 -0.96 -16.43
CA ILE A 129 -8.94 -1.95 -15.86
C ILE A 129 -9.48 -2.35 -14.49
N VAL A 130 -9.57 -3.65 -14.26
CA VAL A 130 -9.82 -4.26 -12.96
C VAL A 130 -8.58 -5.04 -12.58
N GLN A 131 -8.01 -4.72 -11.42
CA GLN A 131 -6.81 -5.35 -10.89
C GLN A 131 -7.00 -5.72 -9.42
N GLN A 132 -6.28 -6.73 -8.95
CA GLN A 132 -6.34 -7.19 -7.57
C GLN A 132 -4.95 -7.22 -6.95
N ILE A 133 -4.85 -6.75 -5.71
CA ILE A 133 -3.66 -6.84 -4.87
C ILE A 133 -3.88 -7.94 -3.83
N LYS A 134 -2.98 -8.93 -3.83
CA LYS A 134 -2.95 -10.04 -2.88
C LYS A 134 -1.72 -9.96 -1.98
N GLY A 135 -1.65 -8.89 -1.18
CA GLY A 135 -0.63 -8.73 -0.13
C GLY A 135 -1.26 -8.10 1.10
N ASN A 136 -1.14 -8.76 2.24
CA ASN A 136 -1.83 -8.38 3.47
C ASN A 136 -1.36 -7.00 3.96
N ALA A 137 -0.05 -6.76 3.88
CA ALA A 137 0.54 -5.46 4.21
C ALA A 137 -0.03 -4.32 3.34
N TYR A 138 -0.07 -4.48 2.02
CA TYR A 138 -0.61 -3.46 1.10
C TYR A 138 -2.10 -3.22 1.30
N ASN A 139 -2.88 -4.29 1.49
CA ASN A 139 -4.32 -4.18 1.76
C ASN A 139 -4.56 -3.36 3.03
N LYS A 140 -3.79 -3.63 4.09
CA LYS A 140 -3.86 -2.88 5.35
C LYS A 140 -3.45 -1.41 5.16
N ASP A 141 -2.30 -1.15 4.56
CA ASP A 141 -1.77 0.20 4.40
C ASP A 141 -2.70 1.10 3.56
N ILE A 142 -3.28 0.55 2.48
CA ILE A 142 -4.25 1.28 1.64
C ILE A 142 -5.54 1.55 2.42
N TYR A 143 -6.05 0.58 3.19
CA TYR A 143 -7.23 0.79 4.03
C TYR A 143 -6.99 1.88 5.08
N ASP A 144 -5.87 1.83 5.78
CA ASP A 144 -5.48 2.84 6.76
C ASP A 144 -5.38 4.23 6.12
N MET A 145 -4.88 4.32 4.87
CA MET A 145 -4.79 5.58 4.13
C MET A 145 -6.17 6.20 3.87
N PHE A 146 -7.18 5.38 3.52
CA PHE A 146 -8.56 5.85 3.39
C PHE A 146 -9.08 6.38 4.72
N LEU A 147 -8.92 5.63 5.82
CA LEU A 147 -9.44 6.04 7.12
C LEU A 147 -8.77 7.30 7.67
N ALA A 148 -7.44 7.39 7.56
CA ALA A 148 -6.67 8.52 8.08
C ALA A 148 -6.93 9.83 7.35
N ASN A 149 -7.32 9.77 6.07
CA ASN A 149 -7.58 10.94 5.24
C ASN A 149 -9.08 11.19 4.98
N LYS A 150 -9.96 10.42 5.63
CA LYS A 150 -11.41 10.60 5.58
C LYS A 150 -11.78 11.88 6.31
N GLY A 151 -12.10 12.93 5.55
CA GLY A 151 -12.40 14.25 6.07
C GLY A 151 -13.80 14.39 6.66
N SER A 152 -14.28 15.63 6.73
CA SER A 152 -15.66 15.93 7.16
C SER A 152 -16.70 15.33 6.21
N ARG A 153 -17.86 14.96 6.75
CA ARG A 153 -19.01 14.52 5.95
C ARG A 153 -19.45 15.62 5.00
N THR A 154 -19.87 15.24 3.80
CA THR A 154 -20.49 16.12 2.81
C THR A 154 -21.83 15.55 2.37
N GLU A 155 -22.60 16.38 1.67
CA GLU A 155 -23.77 15.92 0.95
C GLU A 155 -23.37 15.12 -0.29
N THR A 156 -24.34 14.43 -0.89
CA THR A 156 -24.15 13.72 -2.15
C THR A 156 -24.02 14.75 -3.28
N PRO A 157 -22.98 14.67 -4.13
CA PRO A 157 -22.86 15.57 -5.27
C PRO A 157 -24.03 15.36 -6.24
N ALA A 158 -24.49 16.44 -6.89
CA ALA A 158 -25.63 16.40 -7.78
C ALA A 158 -25.38 15.57 -9.05
N ASN A 159 -24.14 15.56 -9.54
CA ASN A 159 -23.74 14.82 -10.73
C ASN A 159 -22.40 14.12 -10.52
N TYR A 160 -22.40 12.79 -10.62
CA TYR A 160 -21.20 11.98 -10.46
C TYR A 160 -21.30 10.67 -11.24
N SER A 161 -20.27 10.32 -12.00
CA SER A 161 -20.31 9.08 -12.80
C SER A 161 -18.91 8.61 -13.22
N TRP A 162 -18.82 7.44 -13.87
CA TRP A 162 -17.59 7.00 -14.55
C TRP A 162 -17.30 7.82 -15.80
N GLN A 163 -18.33 8.36 -16.44
CA GLN A 163 -18.23 9.25 -17.59
C GLN A 163 -18.22 10.69 -17.10
N GLY A 164 -17.24 11.47 -17.56
CA GLY A 164 -17.18 12.89 -17.22
C GLY A 164 -18.31 13.66 -17.91
N ASP A 165 -19.08 14.41 -17.13
CA ASP A 165 -19.97 15.47 -17.65
C ASP A 165 -19.21 16.80 -17.57
N ILE A 166 -18.89 17.36 -18.74
CA ILE A 166 -18.14 18.62 -18.86
C ILE A 166 -19.06 19.84 -18.97
N ASP A 167 -20.37 19.64 -19.16
CA ASP A 167 -21.34 20.70 -19.42
C ASP A 167 -21.92 21.25 -18.12
N THR A 168 -22.01 20.40 -17.10
CA THR A 168 -22.59 20.73 -15.79
C THR A 168 -21.50 21.11 -14.77
N PRO A 169 -21.45 22.36 -14.26
CA PRO A 169 -20.55 22.74 -13.18
C PRO A 169 -20.77 21.88 -11.92
N GLY A 170 -19.70 21.55 -11.20
CA GLY A 170 -19.78 20.71 -10.01
C GLY A 170 -19.97 19.21 -10.29
N SER A 171 -19.78 18.78 -11.54
CA SER A 171 -19.79 17.37 -11.90
C SER A 171 -18.52 16.67 -11.47
N TYR A 172 -18.67 15.44 -11.01
CA TYR A 172 -17.57 14.60 -10.54
C TYR A 172 -17.35 13.38 -11.43
N TYR A 173 -16.10 13.10 -11.76
CA TYR A 173 -15.73 11.85 -12.42
C TYR A 173 -15.18 10.88 -11.37
N LYS A 174 -15.54 9.59 -11.48
CA LYS A 174 -14.99 8.55 -10.62
C LYS A 174 -13.56 8.22 -11.05
N ILE A 175 -12.62 8.48 -10.16
CA ILE A 175 -11.19 8.22 -10.34
C ILE A 175 -10.89 6.73 -10.18
N GLY A 176 -11.50 6.11 -9.17
CA GLY A 176 -11.26 4.70 -8.87
C GLY A 176 -12.23 4.15 -7.84
N LYS A 177 -12.41 2.84 -7.90
CA LYS A 177 -13.26 2.05 -7.00
C LYS A 177 -12.42 0.96 -6.35
N TYR A 178 -12.49 0.89 -5.02
CA TYR A 178 -11.63 0.10 -4.17
C TYR A 178 -12.47 -0.84 -3.30
N ASP A 179 -12.56 -2.11 -3.68
CA ASP A 179 -13.29 -3.15 -2.96
C ASP A 179 -12.32 -4.01 -2.12
N PHE A 180 -12.48 -4.00 -0.81
CA PHE A 180 -11.81 -4.94 0.09
C PHE A 180 -12.61 -6.23 0.12
N LEU A 181 -12.04 -7.29 -0.46
CA LEU A 181 -12.71 -8.56 -0.67
C LEU A 181 -12.39 -9.54 0.46
N ASN A 182 -13.40 -10.27 0.92
CA ASN A 182 -13.20 -11.41 1.83
C ASN A 182 -12.72 -12.67 1.04
N PRO A 183 -12.40 -13.79 1.72
CA PRO A 183 -11.94 -15.01 1.05
C PRO A 183 -12.92 -15.61 0.03
N ASN A 184 -14.21 -15.28 0.12
CA ASN A 184 -15.23 -15.70 -0.84
C ASN A 184 -15.33 -14.76 -2.06
N GLY A 185 -14.50 -13.72 -2.14
CA GLY A 185 -14.53 -12.72 -3.21
C GLY A 185 -15.61 -11.65 -3.05
N ASN A 186 -16.33 -11.61 -1.93
CA ASN A 186 -17.36 -10.61 -1.67
C ASN A 186 -16.73 -9.35 -1.09
N SER A 187 -17.15 -8.18 -1.60
CA SER A 187 -16.76 -6.89 -1.03
C SER A 187 -17.36 -6.70 0.36
N ILE A 188 -16.51 -6.45 1.35
CA ILE A 188 -16.90 -6.19 2.75
C ILE A 188 -16.69 -4.72 3.14
N GLN A 189 -15.88 -3.99 2.39
CA GLN A 189 -15.76 -2.55 2.45
C GLN A 189 -15.50 -2.02 1.04
N ARG A 190 -16.17 -0.93 0.65
CA ARG A 190 -15.89 -0.22 -0.60
C ARG A 190 -15.67 1.26 -0.38
N PHE A 191 -14.65 1.80 -1.03
CA PHE A 191 -14.43 3.23 -1.20
C PHE A 191 -14.36 3.59 -2.68
N ASP A 192 -15.05 4.66 -3.07
CA ASP A 192 -14.96 5.24 -4.40
C ASP A 192 -14.38 6.66 -4.29
N ILE A 193 -13.38 6.98 -5.10
CA ILE A 193 -12.77 8.31 -5.16
C ILE A 193 -13.33 9.05 -6.37
N TYR A 194 -13.71 10.31 -6.17
CA TYR A 194 -14.25 11.19 -7.18
C TYR A 194 -13.46 12.49 -7.26
N GLY A 195 -13.14 12.92 -8.47
CA GLY A 195 -12.49 14.20 -8.75
C GLY A 195 -13.44 15.18 -9.40
N LEU A 196 -13.35 16.46 -9.04
CA LEU A 196 -14.09 17.54 -9.67
C LEU A 196 -13.65 17.68 -11.15
N ILE A 197 -14.60 17.84 -12.04
CA ILE A 197 -14.34 18.11 -13.46
C ILE A 197 -14.07 19.61 -13.63
N ASN A 198 -12.85 19.95 -14.03
CA ASN A 198 -12.38 21.33 -14.18
C ASN A 198 -12.60 21.86 -15.61
N SER A 199 -13.85 21.81 -16.10
CA SER A 199 -14.23 22.28 -17.46
C SER A 199 -14.89 23.66 -17.47
N HIS A 200 -15.14 24.26 -16.30
CA HIS A 200 -15.76 25.59 -16.14
C HIS A 200 -14.80 26.60 -15.47
N PRO A 201 -15.08 27.92 -15.54
CA PRO A 201 -14.25 28.94 -14.88
C PRO A 201 -14.14 28.73 -13.36
N ALA A 202 -12.98 29.04 -12.80
CA ALA A 202 -12.65 28.77 -11.40
C ALA A 202 -13.64 29.40 -10.41
N GLU A 203 -14.23 30.56 -10.73
CA GLU A 203 -15.21 31.24 -9.89
C GLU A 203 -16.49 30.41 -9.73
N THR A 204 -16.89 29.70 -10.79
CA THR A 204 -18.07 28.82 -10.79
C THR A 204 -17.82 27.50 -10.07
N LEU A 205 -16.55 27.14 -9.89
CA LEU A 205 -16.14 25.90 -9.25
C LEU A 205 -15.73 26.08 -7.78
N ALA A 206 -15.64 27.32 -7.30
CA ALA A 206 -15.03 27.66 -6.02
C ALA A 206 -15.72 27.03 -4.78
N GLU A 207 -16.99 26.66 -4.90
CA GLU A 207 -17.75 26.01 -3.83
C GLU A 207 -17.64 24.48 -3.82
N PHE A 208 -17.13 23.88 -4.90
CA PHE A 208 -17.07 22.43 -5.04
C PHE A 208 -15.71 21.89 -4.54
N PRO A 209 -15.71 20.92 -3.61
CA PRO A 209 -14.49 20.24 -3.20
C PRO A 209 -13.77 19.59 -4.39
N ALA A 210 -12.46 19.75 -4.50
CA ALA A 210 -11.69 19.16 -5.59
C ALA A 210 -11.76 17.62 -5.62
N VAL A 211 -11.83 16.99 -4.44
CA VAL A 211 -11.88 15.54 -4.29
C VAL A 211 -12.91 15.15 -3.24
N LEU A 212 -13.72 14.16 -3.57
CA LEU A 212 -14.66 13.52 -2.67
C LEU A 212 -14.37 12.03 -2.53
N LEU A 213 -14.61 11.51 -1.33
CA LEU A 213 -14.59 10.08 -1.03
C LEU A 213 -16.01 9.62 -0.73
N TYR A 214 -16.47 8.60 -1.44
CA TYR A 214 -17.71 7.90 -1.12
C TYR A 214 -17.41 6.58 -0.42
N ASP A 215 -17.83 6.46 0.84
CA ASP A 215 -17.87 5.20 1.57
C ASP A 215 -19.17 4.50 1.23
N ALA A 216 -19.11 3.58 0.27
CA ALA A 216 -20.29 2.88 -0.24
C ALA A 216 -20.88 1.90 0.79
N THR A 217 -20.09 1.43 1.75
CA THR A 217 -20.55 0.53 2.83
C THR A 217 -21.35 1.31 3.87
N GLY A 218 -20.91 2.52 4.21
CA GLY A 218 -21.64 3.44 5.08
C GLY A 218 -22.70 4.29 4.38
N ASN A 219 -22.76 4.24 3.03
CA ASN A 219 -23.54 5.12 2.17
C ASN A 219 -23.38 6.61 2.52
N GLN A 220 -22.13 7.08 2.62
CA GLN A 220 -21.82 8.44 3.07
C GLN A 220 -20.64 9.04 2.30
N TRP A 221 -20.78 10.33 1.98
CA TRP A 221 -19.76 11.15 1.33
C TRP A 221 -18.91 11.95 2.32
N TYR A 222 -17.66 12.17 1.96
CA TYR A 222 -16.66 12.86 2.76
C TYR A 222 -15.74 13.72 1.88
N LEU A 223 -15.20 14.80 2.45
CA LEU A 223 -14.04 15.48 1.90
C LEU A 223 -12.85 14.52 1.87
N PHE A 224 -12.01 14.66 0.85
CA PHE A 224 -10.79 13.89 0.70
C PHE A 224 -9.67 14.77 0.11
N SER A 225 -8.46 14.23 -0.04
CA SER A 225 -7.30 15.00 -0.46
C SER A 225 -6.53 14.36 -1.61
N ASP A 226 -5.96 15.20 -2.48
CA ASP A 226 -5.07 14.77 -3.57
C ASP A 226 -3.82 14.05 -3.04
N SER A 227 -3.30 14.50 -1.89
CA SER A 227 -2.13 13.86 -1.25
C SER A 227 -2.43 12.42 -0.82
N ALA A 228 -3.66 12.13 -0.38
CA ALA A 228 -4.09 10.77 -0.06
C ALA A 228 -4.17 9.92 -1.32
N ILE A 229 -4.72 10.44 -2.43
CA ILE A 229 -4.76 9.76 -3.73
C ILE A 229 -3.34 9.40 -4.18
N GLN A 230 -2.40 10.35 -4.13
CA GLN A 230 -1.00 10.11 -4.50
C GLN A 230 -0.36 9.02 -3.66
N SER A 231 -0.63 9.01 -2.35
CA SER A 231 -0.12 8.01 -1.42
C SER A 231 -0.69 6.62 -1.70
N ILE A 232 -2.00 6.52 -2.01
CA ILE A 232 -2.65 5.27 -2.41
C ILE A 232 -2.06 4.75 -3.73
N ASN A 233 -1.92 5.61 -4.74
CA ASN A 233 -1.34 5.23 -6.03
C ASN A 233 0.10 4.72 -5.87
N GLN A 234 0.91 5.37 -5.02
CA GLN A 234 2.26 4.91 -4.73
C GLN A 234 2.27 3.50 -4.12
N LEU A 235 1.35 3.19 -3.20
CA LEU A 235 1.22 1.85 -2.63
C LEU A 235 0.81 0.81 -3.69
N VAL A 236 -0.15 1.15 -4.55
CA VAL A 236 -0.59 0.28 -5.66
C VAL A 236 0.55 0.00 -6.64
N ASP A 237 1.29 1.04 -7.06
CA ASP A 237 2.45 0.91 -7.94
C ASP A 237 3.56 0.05 -7.32
N THR A 238 3.75 0.18 -6.01
CA THR A 238 4.76 -0.60 -5.27
C THR A 238 4.34 -2.06 -5.18
N ALA A 239 3.07 -2.34 -4.89
CA ALA A 239 2.52 -3.69 -4.91
C ALA A 239 2.69 -4.34 -6.30
N ALA A 240 2.47 -3.57 -7.38
CA ALA A 240 2.67 -4.06 -8.74
C ALA A 240 4.14 -4.39 -9.05
N LYS A 241 5.06 -3.48 -8.73
CA LYS A 241 6.52 -3.71 -8.91
C LYS A 241 7.01 -4.94 -8.16
N ASN A 242 6.39 -5.25 -7.03
CA ASN A 242 6.75 -6.36 -6.16
C ASN A 242 5.96 -7.65 -6.44
N GLY A 243 5.13 -7.68 -7.50
CA GLY A 243 4.43 -8.88 -7.96
C GLY A 243 3.16 -9.23 -7.17
N PHE A 244 2.68 -8.35 -6.30
CA PHE A 244 1.44 -8.55 -5.54
C PHE A 244 0.17 -8.17 -6.30
N LEU A 245 0.32 -7.48 -7.44
CA LEU A 245 -0.79 -7.04 -8.27
C LEU A 245 -0.99 -7.97 -9.47
N THR A 246 -2.24 -8.34 -9.72
CA THR A 246 -2.67 -9.08 -10.91
C THR A 246 -3.77 -8.32 -11.62
N VAL A 247 -3.66 -8.15 -12.94
CA VAL A 247 -4.75 -7.61 -13.77
C VAL A 247 -5.79 -8.71 -14.00
N ILE A 248 -7.04 -8.45 -13.61
CA ILE A 248 -8.18 -9.37 -13.74
C ILE A 248 -8.90 -9.17 -15.06
N SER A 249 -9.07 -7.90 -15.45
CA SER A 249 -9.69 -7.52 -16.72
C SER A 249 -9.04 -6.25 -17.25
N ASN A 250 -8.82 -6.20 -18.55
CA ASN A 250 -8.39 -5.01 -19.27
C ASN A 250 -9.20 -4.91 -20.55
N THR A 251 -10.06 -3.89 -20.64
CA THR A 251 -10.88 -3.62 -21.83
C THR A 251 -10.44 -2.36 -22.55
N VAL A 252 -9.27 -1.81 -22.21
CA VAL A 252 -8.72 -0.63 -22.88
C VAL A 252 -8.31 -1.02 -24.30
N VAL A 253 -8.81 -0.25 -25.27
CA VAL A 253 -8.56 -0.43 -26.71
C VAL A 253 -7.67 0.68 -27.23
#